data_AF-A0A9X0TFA5-F1
#
_entry.id   AF-A0A9X0TFA5-F1
#
_cell.length_a   1.000
_cell.length_b   1.000
_cell.length_c   1.000
_cell.angle_alpha   90.00
_cell.angle_beta   90.00
_cell.angle_gamma   90.00
#
_symmetry.space_group_name_H-M   'P 1'
#
loop_
_entity.id
_entity.type
_entity.pdbx_description
1 polymer ?
#
loop_
_entity_poly.entity_id
_entity_poly.type
_entity_poly.pdbx_seq_one_letter_code
_entity_poly.pdbx_strand_id
1 'polypeptide(L)'
;MPATDAMGRTIREILKQGTAAEHDTLDARLGSLVLADRDGYAQFLDIQYRARRGVERWLEARALDNPPPPQSDLIARDLASLDRAIPVETPDFVAADDGDTLGVCWVLAGSALGNRAILARLAKAQADVPTAFLADPRMGQYWRSMLPALARPCDSCEHDSVLRAARATFTHFNIVASQCLALKAA
;
A
#
# COMPACT_ATOMS: atom_id res chain seq x y z
N MET A 1 -27.11 -28.57 22.60
CA MET A 1 -25.79 -28.44 21.95
C MET A 1 -25.63 -27.00 21.49
N PRO A 2 -24.51 -26.33 21.74
CA PRO A 2 -24.12 -25.18 20.95
C PRO A 2 -22.96 -25.57 20.03
N ALA A 3 -23.24 -25.60 18.73
CA ALA A 3 -22.23 -25.68 17.68
C ALA A 3 -22.29 -24.37 16.90
N THR A 4 -21.38 -23.44 17.23
CA THR A 4 -20.84 -22.35 16.40
C THR A 4 -20.04 -21.39 17.29
N ASP A 5 -18.83 -21.79 17.72
CA ASP A 5 -17.79 -20.84 18.17
C ASP A 5 -16.38 -21.47 18.15
N ALA A 6 -16.04 -22.20 17.08
CA ALA A 6 -14.83 -23.04 17.04
C ALA A 6 -13.82 -22.66 15.92
N MET A 7 -13.94 -21.48 15.32
CA MET A 7 -12.92 -20.94 14.43
C MET A 7 -12.66 -19.49 14.82
N GLY A 8 -11.57 -19.28 15.58
CA GLY A 8 -11.09 -17.94 15.90
C GLY A 8 -10.85 -17.10 14.64
N ARG A 9 -10.83 -15.77 14.79
CA ARG A 9 -10.58 -14.83 13.67
C ARG A 9 -9.29 -15.19 12.94
N THR A 10 -9.32 -15.07 11.61
CA THR A 10 -8.17 -15.25 10.72
C THR A 10 -7.24 -14.03 10.71
N ILE A 11 -5.98 -14.19 10.27
CA ILE A 11 -5.03 -13.07 10.08
C ILE A 11 -5.72 -11.97 9.26
N ARG A 12 -6.39 -12.36 8.17
CA ARG A 12 -7.08 -11.45 7.27
C ARG A 12 -8.11 -10.58 7.97
N GLU A 13 -8.94 -11.17 8.82
CA GLU A 13 -10.01 -10.45 9.51
C GLU A 13 -9.44 -9.47 10.53
N ILE A 14 -8.40 -9.87 11.25
CA ILE A 14 -7.71 -9.03 12.23
C ILE A 14 -7.03 -7.85 11.53
N LEU A 15 -6.29 -8.09 10.44
CA LEU A 15 -5.66 -7.03 9.66
C LEU A 15 -6.70 -6.08 9.08
N LYS A 16 -7.74 -6.60 8.42
CA LYS A 16 -8.79 -5.78 7.82
C LYS A 16 -9.50 -4.89 8.84
N GLN A 17 -9.91 -5.45 9.99
CA GLN A 17 -10.60 -4.70 11.03
C GLN A 17 -9.63 -3.73 11.75
N GLY A 18 -8.42 -4.20 12.05
CA GLY A 18 -7.45 -3.48 12.85
C GLY A 18 -6.75 -2.32 12.14
N THR A 19 -6.78 -2.27 10.80
CA THR A 19 -6.19 -1.19 9.99
C THR A 19 -7.21 -0.38 9.20
N ALA A 20 -8.52 -0.54 9.48
CA ALA A 20 -9.57 0.11 8.70
C ALA A 20 -9.48 1.64 8.78
N ALA A 21 -9.26 2.20 9.98
CA ALA A 21 -9.21 3.65 10.18
C ALA A 21 -8.02 4.30 9.46
N GLU A 22 -6.85 3.67 9.49
CA GLU A 22 -5.65 4.17 8.83
C GLU A 22 -5.76 4.04 7.30
N HIS A 23 -6.40 2.97 6.81
CA HIS A 23 -6.74 2.80 5.40
C HIS A 23 -7.69 3.90 4.94
N ASP A 24 -8.80 4.14 5.65
CA ASP A 24 -9.81 5.13 5.27
C ASP A 24 -9.24 6.56 5.28
N THR A 25 -8.36 6.85 6.24
CA THR A 25 -7.63 8.12 6.29
C THR A 25 -6.74 8.30 5.04
N LEU A 26 -6.01 7.25 4.65
CA LEU A 26 -5.16 7.29 3.47
C LEU A 26 -5.98 7.42 2.18
N ASP A 27 -7.07 6.65 2.05
CA ASP A 27 -7.96 6.68 0.89
C ASP A 27 -8.62 8.06 0.74
N ALA A 28 -9.09 8.69 1.82
CA ALA A 28 -9.66 10.03 1.78
C ALA A 28 -8.65 11.08 1.28
N ARG A 29 -7.38 10.98 1.71
CA ARG A 29 -6.30 11.88 1.28
C ARG A 29 -5.95 11.69 -0.19
N LEU A 30 -5.74 10.46 -0.63
CA LEU A 30 -5.24 10.15 -1.97
C LEU A 30 -6.36 10.11 -3.03
N GLY A 31 -7.57 9.73 -2.65
CA GLY A 31 -8.70 9.57 -3.57
C GLY A 31 -9.15 10.88 -4.21
N SER A 32 -8.94 12.02 -3.53
CA SER A 32 -9.21 13.35 -4.08
C SER A 32 -8.22 13.76 -5.18
N LEU A 33 -6.95 13.38 -5.06
CA LEU A 33 -5.90 13.70 -6.01
C LEU A 33 -6.13 13.05 -7.39
N VAL A 34 -6.60 11.81 -7.39
CA VAL A 34 -6.91 11.05 -8.62
C VAL A 34 -8.11 11.65 -9.39
N LEU A 35 -8.94 12.46 -8.72
CA LEU A 35 -10.11 13.11 -9.31
C LEU A 35 -9.87 14.53 -9.81
N ALA A 36 -8.76 15.16 -9.40
CA ALA A 36 -8.56 16.59 -9.62
C ALA A 36 -8.26 16.91 -11.09
N ASP A 37 -7.14 16.39 -11.60
CA ASP A 37 -6.61 16.60 -12.95
C ASP A 37 -5.27 15.84 -13.11
N ARG A 38 -4.56 16.08 -14.22
CA ARG A 38 -3.22 15.52 -14.48
C ARG A 38 -2.21 15.84 -13.37
N ASP A 39 -2.33 17.00 -12.72
CA ASP A 39 -1.41 17.45 -11.68
C ASP A 39 -1.72 16.81 -10.33
N GLY A 40 -3.00 16.59 -10.03
CA GLY A 40 -3.44 15.74 -8.93
C GLY A 40 -2.99 14.30 -9.12
N TYR A 41 -3.12 13.74 -10.32
CA TYR A 41 -2.63 12.39 -10.63
C TYR A 41 -1.11 12.27 -10.48
N ALA A 42 -0.35 13.25 -10.98
CA ALA A 42 1.10 13.33 -10.76
C ALA A 42 1.46 13.38 -9.27
N GLN A 43 0.71 14.15 -8.47
CA GLN A 43 0.93 14.24 -7.02
C GLN A 43 0.60 12.91 -6.31
N PHE A 44 -0.44 12.20 -6.74
CA PHE A 44 -0.72 10.85 -6.27
C PHE A 44 0.47 9.91 -6.52
N LEU A 45 1.05 9.95 -7.73
CA LEU A 45 2.22 9.15 -8.06
C LEU A 45 3.46 9.55 -7.25
N ASP A 46 3.71 10.84 -7.04
CA ASP A 46 4.83 11.32 -6.21
C ASP A 46 4.74 10.77 -4.77
N ILE A 47 3.55 10.88 -4.14
CA ILE A 47 3.31 10.34 -2.80
C ILE A 47 3.51 8.83 -2.77
N GLN A 48 2.95 8.10 -3.74
CA GLN A 48 3.10 6.65 -3.85
C GLN A 48 4.57 6.26 -4.02
N TYR A 49 5.33 7.00 -4.82
CA TYR A 49 6.76 6.77 -5.01
C TYR A 49 7.53 6.91 -3.69
N ARG A 50 7.39 8.06 -3.03
CA ARG A 50 8.09 8.37 -1.77
C ARG A 50 7.76 7.38 -0.67
N ALA A 51 6.49 7.03 -0.51
CA ALA A 51 6.06 6.08 0.52
C ALA A 51 6.57 4.67 0.24
N ARG A 52 6.44 4.18 -1.00
CA ARG A 52 6.85 2.81 -1.36
C ARG A 52 8.35 2.60 -1.32
N ARG A 53 9.17 3.55 -1.79
CA ARG A 53 10.63 3.37 -1.83
C ARG A 53 11.22 3.03 -0.47
N GLY A 54 10.76 3.68 0.61
CA GLY A 54 11.19 3.36 1.97
C GLY A 54 10.84 1.93 2.39
N VAL A 55 9.61 1.50 2.10
CA VAL A 55 9.12 0.15 2.45
C VAL A 55 9.77 -0.94 1.61
N GLU A 56 9.96 -0.71 0.30
CA GLU A 56 10.65 -1.63 -0.61
C GLU A 56 12.10 -1.86 -0.15
N ARG A 57 12.87 -0.81 0.16
CA ARG A 57 14.24 -0.95 0.71
C ARG A 57 14.27 -1.77 2.00
N TRP A 58 13.30 -1.53 2.89
CA TRP A 58 13.20 -2.25 4.17
C TRP A 58 12.89 -3.75 3.98
N LEU A 59 12.09 -4.11 2.97
CA LEU A 59 11.78 -5.49 2.60
C LEU A 59 12.96 -6.16 1.90
N GLU A 60 13.66 -5.45 0.99
CA GLU A 60 14.86 -5.94 0.31
C GLU A 60 15.94 -6.38 1.32
N ALA A 61 16.16 -5.60 2.38
CA ALA A 61 17.12 -5.92 3.43
C ALA A 61 16.81 -7.19 4.24
N ARG A 62 15.60 -7.74 4.13
CA ARG A 62 15.14 -8.93 4.88
C ARG A 62 15.19 -10.23 4.08
N ALA A 63 15.50 -10.17 2.77
CA ALA A 63 15.67 -11.33 1.91
C ALA A 63 14.55 -12.39 2.03
N LEU A 64 13.29 -11.94 1.94
CA LEU A 64 12.13 -12.84 1.96
C LEU A 64 12.19 -13.85 0.80
N ASP A 65 11.76 -15.08 1.04
CA ASP A 65 11.65 -16.11 -0.01
C ASP A 65 10.67 -15.71 -1.13
N ASN A 66 9.61 -14.99 -0.77
CA ASN A 66 8.60 -14.48 -1.69
C ASN A 66 8.23 -13.02 -1.35
N PRO A 67 9.07 -12.04 -1.75
CA PRO A 67 8.80 -10.64 -1.50
C PRO A 67 7.72 -10.10 -2.46
N PRO A 68 6.99 -9.03 -2.07
CA PRO A 68 6.12 -8.35 -3.01
C PRO A 68 6.94 -7.77 -4.18
N PRO A 69 6.39 -7.76 -5.41
CA PRO A 69 7.09 -7.17 -6.54
C PRO A 69 7.28 -5.66 -6.32
N PRO A 70 8.49 -5.11 -6.54
CA PRO A 70 8.70 -3.68 -6.44
C PRO A 70 7.88 -2.95 -7.51
N GLN A 71 7.28 -1.83 -7.12
CA GLN A 71 6.41 -1.01 -7.95
C GLN A 71 6.95 0.41 -8.14
N SER A 72 7.91 0.87 -7.34
CA SER A 72 8.44 2.23 -7.48
C SER A 72 9.07 2.52 -8.84
N ASP A 73 9.66 1.54 -9.52
CA ASP A 73 10.17 1.74 -10.89
C ASP A 73 9.06 2.02 -11.90
N LEU A 74 7.87 1.43 -11.71
CA LEU A 74 6.71 1.70 -12.54
C LEU A 74 6.17 3.10 -12.27
N ILE A 75 6.14 3.50 -11.01
CA ILE A 75 5.73 4.85 -10.61
C ILE A 75 6.70 5.88 -11.18
N ALA A 76 8.01 5.62 -11.14
CA ALA A 76 9.02 6.51 -11.74
C ALA A 76 8.83 6.67 -13.26
N ARG A 77 8.50 5.58 -13.97
CA ARG A 77 8.18 5.63 -15.41
C ARG A 77 6.92 6.46 -15.69
N ASP A 78 5.88 6.29 -14.88
CA ASP A 78 4.65 7.06 -15.01
C ASP A 78 4.89 8.55 -14.71
N LEU A 79 5.68 8.87 -13.68
CA LEU A 79 6.12 10.25 -13.39
C LEU A 79 6.92 10.86 -14.53
N ALA A 80 7.88 10.13 -15.10
CA ALA A 80 8.68 10.60 -16.23
C ALA A 80 7.82 10.85 -17.47
N SER A 81 6.83 9.99 -17.74
CA SER A 81 5.87 10.17 -18.84
C SER A 81 4.93 11.37 -18.63
N LEU A 82 4.84 11.89 -17.41
CA LEU A 82 4.14 13.12 -17.06
C LEU A 82 5.04 14.35 -17.04
N ASP A 83 6.31 14.22 -17.45
CA ASP A 83 7.36 15.24 -17.35
C ASP A 83 7.59 15.72 -15.89
N ARG A 84 7.41 14.81 -14.93
CA ARG A 84 7.65 15.08 -13.51
C ARG A 84 9.00 14.54 -13.08
N ALA A 85 9.71 15.32 -12.28
CA ALA A 85 10.95 14.89 -11.66
C ALA A 85 10.68 13.71 -10.71
N ILE A 86 11.56 12.71 -10.75
CA ILE A 86 11.51 11.58 -9.83
C ILE A 86 12.14 12.04 -8.50
N PRO A 87 11.46 11.86 -7.36
CA PRO A 87 12.01 12.23 -6.06
C PRO A 87 13.35 11.54 -5.79
N VAL A 88 14.39 12.34 -5.52
CA VAL A 88 15.70 11.80 -5.11
C VAL A 88 15.68 11.34 -3.67
N GLU A 89 15.05 12.13 -2.80
CA GLU A 89 14.92 11.83 -1.37
C GLU A 89 13.56 11.19 -1.08
N THR A 90 13.61 10.01 -0.47
CA THR A 90 12.41 9.26 -0.06
C THR A 90 12.55 8.88 1.42
N PRO A 91 11.54 9.18 2.26
CA PRO A 91 11.59 8.85 3.67
C PRO A 91 11.84 7.35 3.90
N ASP A 92 12.71 7.03 4.84
CA ASP A 92 12.93 5.65 5.25
C ASP A 92 11.71 5.11 6.00
N PHE A 93 11.41 3.83 5.74
CA PHE A 93 10.41 3.12 6.52
C PHE A 93 11.05 2.52 7.77
N VAL A 94 10.50 2.86 8.93
CA VAL A 94 10.90 2.28 10.22
C VAL A 94 9.72 1.46 10.73
N ALA A 95 9.90 0.14 10.78
CA ALA A 95 8.94 -0.74 11.43
C ALA A 95 9.00 -0.56 12.95
N ALA A 96 7.89 -0.86 13.64
CA ALA A 96 7.79 -0.69 15.08
C ALA A 96 8.72 -1.62 15.91
N ASP A 97 9.31 -2.66 15.29
CA ASP A 97 10.19 -3.70 15.88
C ASP A 97 11.05 -4.35 14.74
N ASP A 98 11.77 -5.47 15.00
CA ASP A 98 12.35 -6.35 13.96
C ASP A 98 11.32 -6.82 12.91
N GLY A 99 10.03 -6.68 13.24
CA GLY A 99 8.96 -6.33 12.32
C GLY A 99 8.45 -7.51 11.50
N ASP A 100 7.24 -7.96 11.81
CA ASP A 100 6.57 -8.98 11.01
C ASP A 100 6.36 -8.50 9.57
N THR A 101 6.98 -9.19 8.62
CA THR A 101 6.91 -8.80 7.21
C THR A 101 5.54 -9.06 6.59
N LEU A 102 4.73 -9.96 7.15
CA LEU A 102 3.40 -10.27 6.63
C LEU A 102 2.47 -9.05 6.72
N GLY A 103 2.54 -8.31 7.83
CA GLY A 103 1.77 -7.07 8.01
C GLY A 103 2.16 -5.99 7.01
N VAL A 104 3.45 -5.85 6.71
CA VAL A 104 3.96 -4.91 5.69
C VAL A 104 3.53 -5.34 4.29
N CYS A 105 3.70 -6.63 3.97
CA CYS A 105 3.30 -7.20 2.69
C CYS A 105 1.79 -7.08 2.46
N TRP A 106 0.98 -7.20 3.52
CA TRP A 106 -0.47 -7.01 3.46
C TRP A 106 -0.85 -5.62 2.94
N VAL A 107 -0.20 -4.57 3.44
CA VAL A 107 -0.50 -3.19 3.03
C VAL A 107 -0.10 -2.95 1.58
N LEU A 108 1.10 -3.40 1.17
CA LEU A 108 1.54 -3.26 -0.22
C LEU A 108 0.65 -4.07 -1.19
N ALA A 109 0.32 -5.32 -0.85
CA ALA A 109 -0.50 -6.18 -1.70
C ALA A 109 -1.95 -5.70 -1.78
N GLY A 110 -2.50 -5.18 -0.67
CA GLY A 110 -3.84 -4.62 -0.60
C GLY A 110 -4.04 -3.46 -1.57
N SER A 111 -2.99 -2.70 -1.86
CA SER A 111 -3.04 -1.59 -2.83
C SER A 111 -3.42 -2.03 -4.26
N ALA A 112 -3.23 -3.29 -4.65
CA ALA A 112 -3.65 -3.78 -5.96
C ALA A 112 -5.17 -3.69 -6.17
N LEU A 113 -5.96 -3.86 -5.10
CA LEU A 113 -7.42 -3.70 -5.15
C LEU A 113 -7.79 -2.22 -5.38
N GLY A 114 -7.14 -1.30 -4.66
CA GLY A 114 -7.30 0.14 -4.84
C GLY A 114 -6.87 0.61 -6.22
N ASN A 115 -5.72 0.14 -6.71
CA ASN A 115 -5.20 0.44 -8.05
C ASN A 115 -6.19 0.04 -9.15
N ARG A 116 -6.84 -1.12 -9.03
CA ARG A 116 -7.86 -1.56 -9.99
C ARG A 116 -9.08 -0.64 -9.99
N ALA A 117 -9.53 -0.17 -8.83
CA ALA A 117 -10.64 0.78 -8.73
C ALA A 117 -10.28 2.14 -9.36
N ILE A 118 -9.06 2.63 -9.11
CA ILE A 118 -8.52 3.84 -9.72
C ILE A 118 -8.45 3.69 -11.25
N LEU A 119 -7.89 2.59 -11.74
CA LEU A 119 -7.75 2.32 -13.18
C LEU A 119 -9.12 2.30 -13.89
N ALA A 120 -10.12 1.67 -13.28
CA ALA A 120 -11.49 1.67 -13.80
C ALA A 120 -12.10 3.08 -13.87
N ARG A 121 -11.81 3.94 -12.88
CA ARG A 121 -12.26 5.34 -12.86
C ARG A 121 -11.57 6.17 -13.94
N LEU A 122 -10.26 6.03 -14.11
CA LEU A 122 -9.50 6.70 -15.17
C LEU A 122 -9.99 6.30 -16.56
N ALA A 123 -10.23 5.01 -16.79
CA ALA A 123 -10.78 4.51 -18.04
C ALA A 123 -12.18 5.08 -18.33
N LYS A 124 -13.06 5.12 -17.32
CA LYS A 124 -14.40 5.73 -17.45
C LYS A 124 -14.33 7.22 -17.78
N ALA A 125 -13.38 7.94 -17.20
CA ALA A 125 -13.14 9.35 -17.46
C ALA A 125 -12.38 9.61 -18.77
N GLN A 126 -11.94 8.57 -19.48
CA GLN A 126 -11.07 8.66 -20.66
C GLN A 126 -9.82 9.52 -20.40
N ALA A 127 -9.26 9.41 -19.18
CA ALA A 127 -8.10 10.17 -18.78
C ALA A 127 -6.87 9.74 -19.59
N ASP A 128 -6.18 10.71 -20.20
CA ASP A 128 -4.93 10.49 -20.92
C ASP A 128 -3.74 10.64 -19.96
N VAL A 129 -3.51 9.60 -19.16
CA VAL A 129 -2.42 9.51 -18.18
C VAL A 129 -1.73 8.16 -18.25
N PRO A 130 -0.43 8.07 -17.95
CA PRO A 130 0.28 6.80 -17.90
C PRO A 130 -0.24 5.96 -16.73
N THR A 131 -0.24 4.63 -16.87
CA THR A 131 -0.89 3.73 -15.91
C THR A 131 -0.06 2.48 -15.60
N ALA A 132 1.25 2.47 -15.88
CA ALA A 132 2.09 1.29 -15.72
C ALA A 132 2.06 0.76 -14.28
N PHE A 133 2.10 1.65 -13.29
CA PHE A 133 1.96 1.30 -11.88
C PHE A 133 0.59 0.70 -11.54
N LEU A 134 -0.48 1.35 -11.98
CA LEU A 134 -1.85 0.95 -11.65
C LEU A 134 -2.28 -0.35 -12.33
N ALA A 135 -1.78 -0.58 -13.55
CA ALA A 135 -2.12 -1.73 -14.38
C ALA A 135 -1.24 -2.96 -14.14
N ASP A 136 -0.21 -2.87 -13.28
CA ASP A 136 0.73 -3.97 -13.04
C ASP A 136 0.03 -5.20 -12.44
N PRO A 137 -0.03 -6.34 -13.16
CA PRO A 137 -0.72 -7.53 -12.67
C PRO A 137 0.07 -8.26 -11.58
N ARG A 138 1.38 -7.99 -11.43
CA ARG A 138 2.28 -8.74 -10.54
C ARG A 138 1.87 -8.59 -9.08
N MET A 139 1.48 -7.40 -8.63
CA MET A 139 1.01 -7.19 -7.24
C MET A 139 -0.31 -7.94 -6.97
N GLY A 140 -1.21 -8.01 -7.95
CA GLY A 140 -2.44 -8.80 -7.83
C GLY A 140 -2.18 -10.32 -7.82
N GLN A 141 -1.16 -10.80 -8.53
CA GLN A 141 -0.69 -12.19 -8.44
C GLN A 141 -0.08 -12.47 -7.06
N TYR A 142 0.73 -11.54 -6.56
CA TYR A 142 1.33 -11.61 -5.22
C TYR A 142 0.26 -11.68 -4.12
N TRP A 143 -0.75 -10.80 -4.17
CA TRP A 143 -1.90 -10.86 -3.25
C TRP A 143 -2.54 -12.26 -3.19
N ARG A 144 -2.76 -12.89 -4.36
CA ARG A 144 -3.31 -14.26 -4.40
C ARG A 144 -2.39 -15.28 -3.74
N SER A 145 -1.07 -15.14 -3.89
CA SER A 145 -0.09 -16.02 -3.24
C SER A 145 -0.09 -15.89 -1.70
N MET A 146 -0.50 -14.75 -1.16
CA MET A 146 -0.59 -14.52 0.28
C MET A 146 -1.85 -15.12 0.92
N LEU A 147 -2.91 -15.37 0.14
CA LEU A 147 -4.22 -15.78 0.68
C LEU A 147 -4.14 -16.99 1.64
N PRO A 148 -3.34 -18.04 1.39
CA PRO A 148 -3.21 -19.15 2.32
C PRO A 148 -2.64 -18.73 3.69
N ALA A 149 -1.63 -17.87 3.71
CA ALA A 149 -1.06 -17.35 4.96
C ALA A 149 -2.08 -16.49 5.73
N LEU A 150 -2.84 -15.66 5.00
CA LEU A 150 -3.85 -14.77 5.57
C LEU A 150 -5.09 -15.52 6.09
N ALA A 151 -5.34 -16.74 5.60
CA ALA A 151 -6.48 -17.57 6.00
C ALA A 151 -6.19 -18.41 7.26
N ARG A 152 -4.95 -18.43 7.76
CA ARG A 152 -4.62 -19.13 9.00
C ARG A 152 -5.44 -18.57 10.16
N PRO A 153 -5.97 -19.43 11.06
CA PRO A 153 -6.45 -19.01 12.36
C PRO A 153 -5.30 -18.31 13.08
N CYS A 154 -5.63 -17.34 13.90
CA CYS A 154 -4.60 -16.67 14.66
C CYS A 154 -4.68 -16.92 16.15
N ASP A 155 -3.52 -17.13 16.76
CA ASP A 155 -3.33 -17.12 18.20
C ASP A 155 -2.85 -15.75 18.68
N SER A 156 -3.24 -15.33 19.89
CA SER A 156 -3.20 -13.92 20.35
C SER A 156 -1.84 -13.21 20.23
N CYS A 157 -0.72 -13.90 20.42
CA CYS A 157 0.62 -13.30 20.34
C CYS A 157 1.09 -13.01 18.90
N GLU A 158 0.68 -13.82 17.91
CA GLU A 158 0.98 -13.59 16.49
C GLU A 158 0.19 -12.38 15.95
N HIS A 159 -0.98 -12.06 16.53
CA HIS A 159 -1.86 -10.95 16.08
C HIS A 159 -1.16 -9.62 16.23
N ASP A 160 -0.58 -9.38 17.41
CA ASP A 160 -0.13 -8.06 17.78
C ASP A 160 1.06 -7.63 16.92
N SER A 161 1.95 -8.57 16.58
CA SER A 161 3.11 -8.28 15.72
C SER A 161 2.70 -7.96 14.27
N VAL A 162 1.89 -8.82 13.65
CA VAL A 162 1.38 -8.64 12.28
C VAL A 162 0.58 -7.33 12.17
N LEU A 163 -0.29 -7.06 13.14
CA LEU A 163 -1.10 -5.84 13.15
C LEU A 163 -0.26 -4.58 13.39
N ARG A 164 0.71 -4.61 14.32
CA ARG A 164 1.63 -3.47 14.52
C ARG A 164 2.41 -3.15 13.25
N ALA A 165 2.90 -4.16 12.54
CA ALA A 165 3.63 -3.96 11.28
C ALA A 165 2.76 -3.35 10.17
N ALA A 166 1.51 -3.82 10.04
CA ALA A 166 0.56 -3.25 9.08
C ALA A 166 0.20 -1.79 9.43
N ARG A 167 -0.06 -1.50 10.70
CA ARG A 167 -0.31 -0.14 11.19
C ARG A 167 0.87 0.78 10.94
N ALA A 168 2.09 0.36 11.29
CA ALA A 168 3.31 1.13 11.04
C ALA A 168 3.45 1.46 9.54
N THR A 169 3.12 0.51 8.66
CA THR A 169 3.14 0.74 7.21
C THR A 169 2.10 1.77 6.79
N PHE A 170 0.85 1.67 7.25
CA PHE A 170 -0.16 2.71 6.96
C PHE A 170 0.20 4.08 7.56
N THR A 171 0.74 4.12 8.77
CA THR A 171 1.22 5.35 9.41
C THR A 171 2.30 6.01 8.57
N HIS A 172 3.28 5.23 8.06
CA HIS A 172 4.30 5.71 7.14
C HIS A 172 3.68 6.37 5.89
N PHE A 173 2.77 5.66 5.20
CA PHE A 173 2.09 6.21 4.03
C PHE A 173 1.31 7.50 4.36
N ASN A 174 0.61 7.54 5.50
CA ASN A 174 -0.14 8.72 5.93
C ASN A 174 0.75 9.92 6.26
N ILE A 175 1.91 9.70 6.90
CA ILE A 175 2.90 10.75 7.19
C ILE A 175 3.44 11.33 5.88
N VAL A 176 3.90 10.46 4.97
CA VAL A 176 4.43 10.88 3.66
C VAL A 176 3.38 11.66 2.88
N ALA A 177 2.15 11.15 2.81
CA ALA A 177 1.05 11.84 2.13
C ALA A 177 0.79 13.23 2.74
N SER A 178 0.74 13.32 4.08
CA SER A 178 0.49 14.59 4.78
C SER A 178 1.58 15.62 4.52
N GLN A 179 2.86 15.21 4.56
CA GLN A 179 4.00 16.09 4.29
C GLN A 179 3.99 16.61 2.85
N CYS A 180 3.75 15.75 1.87
CA CYS A 180 3.71 16.14 0.47
C CYS A 180 2.52 17.08 0.15
N LEU A 181 1.37 16.84 0.78
CA LEU A 181 0.20 17.72 0.65
C LEU A 181 0.44 19.09 1.28
N ALA A 182 1.13 19.15 2.43
CA ALA A 182 1.47 20.41 3.10
C ALA A 182 2.47 21.26 2.29
N LEU A 183 3.50 20.65 1.70
CA LEU A 183 4.51 21.35 0.89
C LEU A 183 3.94 22.03 -0.36
N LYS A 184 2.83 21.51 -0.91
CA LYS A 184 2.17 22.10 -2.10
C LYS A 184 1.19 23.23 -1.75
N ALA A 185 0.76 23.31 -0.49
CA ALA A 185 -0.15 24.35 -0.01
C ALA A 185 0.60 25.63 0.42
N ALA A 186 1.93 25.55 0.57
CA ALA A 186 2.82 26.66 0.88
C ALA A 186 3.32 27.35 -0.41
#